data_AF-A0A6F8YJC7-F1
#
_entry.id   AF-A0A6F8YJC7-F1
#
_cell.length_a   1.000
_cell.length_b   1.000
_cell.length_c   1.000
_cell.angle_alpha   90.00
_cell.angle_beta   90.00
_cell.angle_gamma   90.00
#
_symmetry.space_group_name_H-M   'P 1'
#
loop_
_entity.id
_entity.type
_entity.pdbx_description
1 polymer ?
#
loop_
_entity_poly.entity_id
_entity_poly.type
_entity_poly.pdbx_seq_one_letter_code
_entity_poly.pdbx_strand_id
1 'polypeptide(L)' 'MVPVEVFDELTAERAGSLTQAAASIRAEGLTVGAEVESITERWARGEISTVRMRELVRQLYDAS' A
#
# COMPACT_ATOMS: atom_id res chain seq x y z
N MET A 1 17.80 14.75 -1.37
CA MET A 1 16.54 15.49 -1.57
C MET A 1 15.97 15.03 -2.91
N VAL A 2 14.71 14.59 -2.95
CA VAL A 2 14.03 14.14 -4.17
C VAL A 2 13.22 15.33 -4.72
N PRO A 3 13.24 15.61 -6.03
CA PRO A 3 12.36 16.62 -6.63
C PRO A 3 10.88 16.33 -6.35
N VAL A 4 10.07 17.37 -6.20
CA VAL A 4 8.64 17.21 -5.87
C VAL A 4 7.91 16.44 -6.98
N GLU A 5 8.27 16.70 -8.23
CA GLU A 5 7.71 16.04 -9.40
C GLU A 5 7.96 14.53 -9.37
N VAL A 6 9.18 14.13 -8.99
CA VAL A 6 9.55 12.71 -8.84
C VAL A 6 8.79 12.07 -7.67
N PHE A 7 8.55 12.82 -6.59
CA PHE A 7 7.74 12.32 -5.47
C PHE A 7 6.28 12.09 -5.88
N ASP A 8 5.70 13.02 -6.63
CA ASP A 8 4.32 12.93 -7.11
C ASP A 8 4.16 11.78 -8.11
N GLU A 9 5.11 11.61 -9.03
CA GLU A 9 5.16 10.47 -9.96
C GLU A 9 5.21 9.14 -9.21
N LEU A 10 6.11 9.00 -8.23
CA LEU A 10 6.22 7.78 -7.42
C LEU A 10 4.96 7.50 -6.60
N THR A 11 4.30 8.54 -6.10
CA THR A 11 3.04 8.41 -5.35
C THR A 11 1.91 7.92 -6.27
N ALA A 12 1.81 8.48 -7.48
CA ALA A 12 0.85 8.07 -8.48
C ALA A 12 1.09 6.63 -8.95
N GLU A 13 2.33 6.23 -9.20
CA GLU A 13 2.70 4.86 -9.57
C GLU A 13 2.30 3.84 -8.50
N ARG A 14 2.55 4.16 -7.22
CA ARG A 14 2.16 3.30 -6.09
C ARG A 14 0.65 3.20 -5.96
N ALA A 15 -0.09 4.30 -6.11
CA ALA A 15 -1.56 4.28 -6.08
C ALA A 15 -2.15 3.43 -7.21
N GLY A 16 -1.59 3.52 -8.42
CA GLY A 16 -1.96 2.67 -9.55
C GLY A 16 -1.68 1.19 -9.27
N SER A 17 -0.51 0.88 -8.69
CA SER A 17 -0.12 -0.47 -8.30
C SER A 17 -1.08 -1.08 -7.26
N LEU A 18 -1.50 -0.30 -6.25
CA LEU A 18 -2.50 -0.74 -5.27
C LEU A 18 -3.87 -0.98 -5.90
N THR A 19 -4.29 -0.10 -6.81
CA THR A 19 -5.56 -0.27 -7.54
C THR A 19 -5.57 -1.59 -8.33
N GLN A 20 -4.47 -1.89 -9.03
CA GLN A 20 -4.31 -3.14 -9.76
C GLN A 20 -4.31 -4.37 -8.83
N ALA A 21 -3.55 -4.31 -7.73
CA ALA A 21 -3.50 -5.39 -6.76
C ALA A 21 -4.87 -5.69 -6.13
N ALA A 22 -5.60 -4.64 -5.71
CA ALA A 22 -6.94 -4.78 -5.15
C ALA A 22 -7.95 -5.33 -6.19
N ALA A 23 -7.83 -4.92 -7.45
CA ALA A 23 -8.64 -5.47 -8.54
C ALA A 23 -8.37 -6.96 -8.77
N SER A 24 -7.10 -7.38 -8.71
CA SER A 24 -6.72 -8.80 -8.82
C SER A 24 -7.31 -9.63 -7.68
N ILE A 25 -7.27 -9.13 -6.44
CA ILE A 25 -7.86 -9.81 -5.29
C ILE A 25 -9.39 -9.93 -5.46
N ARG A 26 -10.05 -8.86 -5.90
CA ARG A 26 -11.49 -8.86 -6.17
C ARG A 26 -11.91 -9.79 -7.30
N ALA A 27 -11.06 -9.96 -8.32
CA ALA A 27 -11.32 -10.91 -9.40
C ALA A 27 -11.42 -12.36 -8.92
N GLU A 28 -10.72 -12.70 -7.83
CA GLU A 28 -10.78 -14.01 -7.16
C GLU A 28 -11.97 -14.12 -6.16
N GLY A 29 -12.85 -13.12 -6.10
CA GLY A 29 -13.96 -13.07 -5.14
C GLY A 29 -13.54 -12.76 -3.70
N LEU A 30 -12.30 -12.30 -3.50
CA LEU A 30 -11.76 -11.93 -2.19
C LEU A 30 -11.87 -10.42 -1.96
N THR A 31 -11.72 -10.00 -0.70
CA THR A 31 -11.70 -8.59 -0.30
C THR A 31 -10.42 -8.29 0.47
N VAL A 32 -9.90 -7.06 0.32
CA VAL A 32 -8.76 -6.59 1.11
C VAL A 32 -9.27 -6.15 2.48
N GLY A 33 -8.59 -6.53 3.55
CA GLY A 33 -8.94 -6.07 4.90
C GLY A 33 -8.72 -4.56 5.05
N ALA A 34 -9.62 -3.87 5.74
CA ALA A 34 -9.60 -2.41 5.89
C ALA A 34 -8.29 -1.89 6.52
N GLU A 35 -7.72 -2.64 7.46
CA GLU A 35 -6.45 -2.29 8.09
C GLU A 35 -5.26 -2.43 7.12
N VAL A 36 -5.30 -3.42 6.21
CA VAL A 36 -4.29 -3.58 5.16
C VAL A 36 -4.40 -2.44 4.14
N GLU A 37 -5.63 -2.05 3.77
CA GLU A 37 -5.87 -0.88 2.92
C GLU A 37 -5.28 0.39 3.56
N SER A 38 -5.59 0.65 4.82
CA SER A 38 -5.05 1.81 5.57
C SER A 38 -3.51 1.82 5.62
N ILE A 39 -2.88 0.67 5.88
CA ILE A 39 -1.41 0.56 5.91
C ILE A 39 -0.82 0.84 4.51
N THR A 40 -1.40 0.28 3.45
CA THR A 40 -0.88 0.40 2.09
C THR A 40 -1.12 1.79 1.50
N GLU A 41 -2.20 2.48 1.84
CA GLU A 41 -2.44 3.87 1.46
C GLU A 41 -1.41 4.84 2.05
N ARG A 42 -1.04 4.65 3.32
CA ARG A 42 0.03 5.45 3.96
C ARG A 42 1.37 5.24 3.28
N TRP A 43 1.64 4.02 2.82
CA TRP A 43 2.85 3.70 2.04
C TRP A 43 2.81 4.34 0.64
N ALA A 44 1.66 4.32 -0.03
CA ALA A 44 1.49 4.93 -1.33
C ALA A 44 1.74 6.45 -1.28
N ARG A 45 1.23 7.12 -0.24
CA ARG A 45 1.45 8.56 0.03
C ARG A 45 2.85 8.91 0.54
N GLY A 46 3.75 7.93 0.67
CA GLY A 46 5.12 8.14 1.14
C GLY A 46 5.25 8.44 2.64
N GLU A 47 4.18 8.29 3.43
CA GLU A 47 4.19 8.54 4.88
C GLU A 47 4.99 7.47 5.65
N ILE A 48 5.08 6.26 5.09
CA ILE A 48 5.86 5.16 5.64
C ILE A 48 6.69 4.48 4.55
N SER A 49 7.84 3.95 4.94
CA SER A 49 8.71 3.20 4.04
C SER A 49 8.10 1.83 3.67
N THR A 50 8.59 1.22 2.59
CA THR A 50 8.21 -0.15 2.20
C THR A 50 8.53 -1.17 3.30
N VAL A 51 9.65 -0.98 4.01
CA VAL A 51 10.02 -1.85 5.14
C VAL A 51 8.99 -1.73 6.25
N ARG A 52 8.63 -0.50 6.64
CA ARG A 52 7.65 -0.26 7.69
C ARG A 52 6.26 -0.77 7.33
N MET A 53 5.85 -0.60 6.07
CA MET A 53 4.60 -1.17 5.56
C MET A 53 4.55 -2.68 5.74
N ARG A 54 5.60 -3.42 5.33
CA ARG A 54 5.67 -4.88 5.45
C ARG A 54 5.67 -5.35 6.90
N GLU A 55 6.34 -4.62 7.79
CA GLU A 55 6.30 -4.88 9.23
C GLU A 55 4.89 -4.75 9.80
N LEU A 56 4.20 -3.65 9.49
CA LEU A 56 2.83 -3.41 9.98
C LEU A 56 1.85 -4.47 9.47
N VAL A 57 1.94 -4.85 8.19
CA VAL A 57 1.12 -5.94 7.63
C VAL A 57 1.41 -7.25 8.36
N ARG A 58 2.67 -7.60 8.61
CA ARG A 58 3.01 -8.83 9.34
C ARG A 58 2.46 -8.81 10.77
N GLN A 59 2.64 -7.69 11.47
CA GLN A 59 2.14 -7.51 12.84
C GLN A 59 0.61 -7.66 12.93
N LEU A 60 -0.13 -7.25 11.88
CA LEU A 60 -1.57 -7.41 11.83
C LEU A 60 -2.00 -8.88 11.94
N TYR A 61 -1.26 -9.78 11.29
CA TYR A 61 -1.60 -11.20 11.22
C TYR A 61 -0.86 -12.07 12.25
N ASP A 62 0.29 -11.62 12.76
CA ASP A 62 0.99 -12.28 13.89
C ASP A 62 0.27 -12.04 15.23
N ALA A 63 -0.59 -11.02 15.32
CA ALA A 63 -1.40 -10.72 16.50
C ALA A 63 -2.76 -11.43 16.54
N SER A 64 -3.04 -12.31 15.56
CA SER A 64 -4.29 -13.07 15.41
C SER A 64 -4.14 -14.54 15.82
#